data_AF-A0A6A5QA27-F1
#
_entry.id   AF-A0A6A5QA27-F1
#
_cell.length_a   1.000
_cell.length_b   1.000
_cell.length_c   1.000
_cell.angle_alpha   90.00
_cell.angle_beta   90.00
_cell.angle_gamma   90.00
#
_symmetry.space_group_name_H-M   'P 1'
#
loop_
_entity.id
_entity.type
_entity.pdbx_description
1 polymer ?
#
loop_
_entity_poly.entity_id
_entity_poly.type
_entity_poly.pdbx_seq_one_letter_code
_entity_poly.pdbx_strand_id
1 'polypeptide(L)'
;MLLLTPATTVALLSTLACTTHALNNVFSEFYDKHGRDASKTGTHFDVGNPGCFQLDYTAVGLRFTKKNAVVAEMIRGPYCLYAYYDGFCPKGVRANATQDFSRIYLLDPKNPPAYPLNPALQGAESYKWTKSFCPDA
;
A
#
# COMPACT_ATOMS: atom_id res chain seq x y z
N MET A 1 -24.14 -21.95 58.05
CA MET A 1 -23.03 -21.13 57.53
C MET A 1 -22.38 -21.92 56.40
N LEU A 2 -22.69 -21.60 55.14
CA LEU A 2 -22.10 -22.24 53.96
C LEU A 2 -21.51 -21.11 53.11
N LEU A 3 -20.17 -21.04 53.13
CA LEU A 3 -19.37 -20.12 52.32
C LEU A 3 -19.25 -20.70 50.91
N LEU A 4 -19.78 -20.00 49.91
CA LEU A 4 -19.57 -20.29 48.50
C LEU A 4 -18.91 -19.08 47.85
N THR A 5 -17.64 -19.22 47.49
CA THR A 5 -16.97 -18.47 46.42
C THR A 5 -15.91 -19.40 45.82
N PRO A 6 -15.31 -19.11 44.65
CA PRO A 6 -15.81 -18.43 43.45
C PRO A 6 -15.53 -19.29 42.19
N ALA A 7 -16.24 -19.09 41.09
CA ALA A 7 -15.73 -19.54 39.79
C ALA A 7 -16.19 -18.58 38.70
N THR A 8 -15.27 -17.71 38.35
CA THR A 8 -15.35 -16.63 37.37
C THR A 8 -15.51 -17.22 35.97
N THR A 9 -16.72 -17.30 35.44
CA THR A 9 -16.97 -17.59 34.02
C THR A 9 -16.90 -16.29 33.22
N VAL A 10 -15.68 -15.88 32.85
CA VAL A 10 -15.47 -14.92 31.77
C VAL A 10 -14.34 -15.43 30.90
N ALA A 11 -14.68 -16.23 29.89
CA ALA A 11 -13.76 -16.54 28.81
C ALA A 11 -14.54 -16.73 27.52
N LEU A 12 -13.94 -16.24 26.44
CA LEU A 12 -14.33 -16.33 25.02
C LEU A 12 -15.37 -15.33 24.49
N LEU A 13 -14.90 -14.10 24.20
CA LEU A 13 -15.39 -13.31 23.05
C LEU A 13 -14.27 -12.49 22.36
N SER A 14 -13.00 -12.68 22.73
CA SER A 14 -11.90 -11.78 22.32
C SER A 14 -11.21 -12.11 20.99
N THR A 15 -11.69 -13.07 20.19
CA THR A 15 -10.99 -13.49 18.96
C THR A 15 -11.62 -13.03 17.64
N LEU A 16 -12.72 -12.26 17.65
CA LEU A 16 -13.31 -11.71 16.40
C LEU A 16 -12.95 -10.24 16.10
N ALA A 17 -12.02 -9.64 16.85
CA ALA A 17 -11.57 -8.28 16.58
C ALA A 17 -10.32 -8.26 15.70
N CYS A 18 -10.36 -8.75 14.44
CA CYS A 18 -9.26 -8.48 13.50
C CYS A 18 -9.55 -8.58 11.99
N THR A 19 -10.79 -8.77 11.51
CA THR A 19 -11.02 -8.97 10.06
C THR A 19 -11.70 -7.81 9.34
N THR A 20 -12.06 -6.71 10.01
CA THR A 20 -12.70 -5.56 9.35
C THR A 20 -11.73 -4.59 8.68
N HIS A 21 -10.42 -4.65 8.97
CA HIS A 21 -9.44 -3.73 8.40
C HIS A 21 -9.05 -4.01 6.94
N ALA A 22 -9.17 -5.26 6.46
CA ALA A 22 -8.73 -5.62 5.10
C ALA A 22 -9.71 -5.21 3.99
N LEU A 23 -10.96 -4.82 4.33
CA LEU A 23 -12.00 -4.55 3.34
C LEU A 23 -11.89 -3.17 2.67
N ASN A 24 -11.09 -2.26 3.23
CA ASN A 24 -10.93 -0.90 2.72
C ASN A 24 -9.49 -0.56 2.30
N ASN A 25 -8.61 -1.56 2.22
CA ASN A 25 -7.23 -1.34 1.83
C ASN A 25 -7.14 -1.03 0.34
N VAL A 26 -6.29 -0.05 0.05
CA VAL A 26 -5.93 0.36 -1.30
C VAL A 26 -4.60 -0.29 -1.59
N PHE A 27 -4.51 -0.94 -2.74
CA PHE A 27 -3.31 -1.61 -3.17
C PHE A 27 -2.76 -0.92 -4.41
N SER A 28 -1.47 -1.10 -4.63
CA SER A 28 -0.77 -0.67 -5.82
C SER A 28 -0.17 -1.88 -6.53
N GLU A 29 -0.26 -1.87 -7.85
CA GLU A 29 0.29 -2.88 -8.75
C GLU A 29 1.23 -2.16 -9.71
N PHE A 30 2.51 -2.54 -9.72
CA PHE A 30 3.53 -1.89 -10.53
C PHE A 30 3.67 -2.61 -11.87
N TYR A 31 3.98 -1.87 -12.93
CA TYR A 31 4.17 -2.46 -14.25
C TYR A 31 5.43 -1.94 -14.95
N ASP A 32 6.03 -2.80 -15.76
CA ASP A 32 7.22 -2.52 -16.56
C ASP A 32 6.85 -1.84 -17.90
N LYS A 33 7.88 -1.50 -18.68
CA LYS A 33 7.72 -0.88 -20.02
C LYS A 33 6.94 -1.72 -21.03
N HIS A 34 6.75 -3.02 -20.76
CA HIS A 34 5.99 -3.95 -21.59
C HIS A 34 4.56 -4.15 -21.06
N GLY A 35 4.17 -3.43 -19.99
CA GLY A 35 2.87 -3.56 -19.35
C GLY A 35 2.71 -4.84 -18.52
N ARG A 36 3.82 -5.52 -18.19
CA ARG A 36 3.83 -6.71 -17.33
C ARG A 36 3.97 -6.28 -15.88
N ASP A 37 3.49 -7.09 -14.94
CA ASP A 37 3.71 -6.86 -13.52
C ASP A 37 5.22 -6.75 -13.22
N ALA A 38 5.62 -5.67 -12.56
CA ALA A 38 7.00 -5.42 -12.16
C ALA A 38 7.41 -6.21 -10.92
N SER A 39 6.44 -6.84 -10.23
CA SER A 39 6.65 -7.88 -9.24
C SER A 39 6.45 -9.25 -9.88
N LYS A 40 7.40 -10.16 -9.66
CA LYS A 40 7.40 -11.50 -10.26
C LYS A 40 6.23 -12.35 -9.77
N THR A 41 5.67 -12.02 -8.61
CA THR A 41 4.64 -12.80 -7.91
C THR A 41 3.23 -12.25 -8.05
N GLY A 42 2.99 -11.19 -8.82
CA GLY A 42 1.67 -10.56 -8.84
C GLY A 42 1.35 -9.85 -7.52
N THR A 43 2.36 -9.26 -6.89
CA THR A 43 2.25 -8.67 -5.56
C THR A 43 1.49 -7.36 -5.62
N HIS A 44 0.39 -7.32 -4.89
CA HIS A 44 -0.35 -6.11 -4.60
C HIS A 44 0.24 -5.46 -3.33
N PHE A 45 0.77 -4.25 -3.45
CA PHE A 45 1.38 -3.53 -2.32
C PHE A 45 0.34 -2.63 -1.65
N ASP A 46 0.01 -2.93 -0.39
CA ASP A 46 -0.89 -2.10 0.42
C ASP A 46 -0.27 -0.71 0.64
N VAL A 47 -0.91 0.33 0.12
CA VAL A 47 -0.41 1.73 0.25
C VAL A 47 -0.49 2.24 1.69
N GLY A 48 -1.21 1.52 2.56
CA GLY A 48 -1.25 1.74 4.00
C GLY A 48 -0.19 0.99 4.79
N ASN A 49 0.57 0.10 4.17
CA ASN A 49 1.67 -0.59 4.82
C ASN A 49 2.93 0.30 4.78
N PRO A 50 3.45 0.76 5.94
CA PRO A 50 4.67 1.55 6.01
C PRO A 50 5.95 0.71 5.82
N GLY A 51 5.80 -0.60 5.65
CA GLY A 51 6.89 -1.51 5.32
C GLY A 51 7.50 -1.19 3.95
N CYS A 52 8.76 -1.55 3.82
CA CYS A 52 9.48 -1.39 2.56
C CYS A 52 9.38 -2.64 1.71
N PHE A 53 9.52 -2.42 0.41
CA PHE A 53 9.43 -3.48 -0.58
C PHE A 53 10.37 -3.23 -1.74
N GLN A 54 10.65 -4.27 -2.50
CA GLN A 54 11.44 -4.22 -3.72
C GLN A 54 10.58 -4.70 -4.88
N LEU A 55 10.96 -4.28 -6.07
CA LEU A 55 10.39 -4.78 -7.32
C LEU A 55 11.43 -5.67 -7.98
N ASP A 56 10.97 -6.72 -8.65
CA ASP A 56 11.86 -7.62 -9.39
C ASP A 56 12.34 -6.98 -10.70
N TYR A 57 11.54 -6.06 -11.25
CA TYR A 57 11.82 -5.35 -12.49
C TYR A 57 11.61 -3.85 -12.35
N THR A 58 12.25 -3.08 -13.24
CA THR A 58 12.05 -1.63 -13.32
C THR A 58 10.62 -1.30 -13.71
N ALA A 59 9.86 -0.73 -12.78
CA ALA A 59 8.53 -0.20 -13.05
C ALA A 59 8.59 1.15 -13.74
N VAL A 60 7.69 1.36 -14.71
CA VAL A 60 7.47 2.65 -15.39
C VAL A 60 6.17 3.32 -14.95
N GLY A 61 5.35 2.59 -14.21
CA GLY A 61 4.08 3.07 -13.69
C GLY A 61 3.43 2.09 -12.73
N LEU A 62 2.27 2.48 -12.22
CA LEU A 62 1.45 1.65 -11.33
C LEU A 62 -0.04 1.85 -11.56
N ARG A 63 -0.85 0.92 -11.05
CA ARG A 63 -2.30 1.01 -10.96
C ARG A 63 -2.71 0.89 -9.51
N PHE A 64 -3.83 1.49 -9.16
CA PHE A 64 -4.42 1.30 -7.84
C PHE A 64 -5.62 0.36 -7.94
N THR A 65 -5.75 -0.50 -6.95
CA THR A 65 -6.91 -1.38 -6.78
C THR A 65 -7.44 -1.27 -5.35
N LYS A 66 -8.74 -1.51 -5.19
CA LYS A 66 -9.38 -1.56 -3.88
C LYS A 66 -10.43 -2.65 -3.90
N LYS A 67 -10.46 -3.49 -2.87
CA LYS A 67 -11.47 -4.53 -2.74
C LYS A 67 -12.86 -3.89 -2.60
N ASN A 68 -13.84 -4.39 -3.34
CA ASN A 68 -15.20 -3.86 -3.40
C ASN A 68 -15.28 -2.39 -3.87
N ALA A 69 -14.31 -1.93 -4.67
CA ALA A 69 -14.39 -0.62 -5.28
C ALA A 69 -15.67 -0.48 -6.11
N VAL A 70 -16.40 0.61 -5.92
CA VAL A 70 -17.55 0.94 -6.77
C VAL A 70 -17.06 1.68 -8.02
N VAL A 71 -17.81 1.58 -9.12
CA VAL A 71 -17.52 2.33 -10.34
C VAL A 71 -17.46 3.82 -10.03
N ALA A 72 -16.41 4.50 -10.54
CA ALA A 72 -16.13 5.91 -10.30
C ALA A 72 -15.89 6.28 -8.81
N GLU A 73 -15.39 5.35 -8.00
CA GLU A 73 -14.96 5.66 -6.64
C GLU A 73 -13.65 6.46 -6.65
N MET A 74 -13.62 7.59 -5.93
CA MET A 74 -12.39 8.31 -5.63
C MET A 74 -11.73 7.68 -4.40
N ILE A 75 -10.48 7.25 -4.55
CA ILE A 75 -9.69 6.81 -3.40
C ILE A 75 -9.26 8.06 -2.63
N ARG A 76 -9.55 8.07 -1.32
CA ARG A 76 -9.14 9.15 -0.41
C ARG A 76 -7.63 9.08 -0.14
N GLY A 77 -6.86 9.82 -0.94
CA GLY A 77 -5.47 10.17 -0.65
C GLY A 77 -5.35 11.29 0.40
N PRO A 78 -4.12 11.78 0.68
CA PRO A 78 -2.92 11.61 -0.14
C PRO A 78 -2.12 10.34 0.16
N TYR A 79 -1.45 9.84 -0.87
CA TYR A 79 -0.40 8.83 -0.75
C TYR A 79 0.89 9.35 -1.35
N CYS A 80 2.02 9.06 -0.70
CA CYS A 80 3.33 9.36 -1.23
C CYS A 80 4.14 8.08 -1.39
N LEU A 81 4.71 7.90 -2.59
CA LEU A 81 5.67 6.85 -2.87
C LEU A 81 7.08 7.41 -2.69
N TYR A 82 7.89 6.73 -1.89
CA TYR A 82 9.30 7.04 -1.67
C TYR A 82 10.16 6.00 -2.38
N ALA A 83 11.22 6.44 -3.03
CA ALA A 83 12.20 5.61 -3.73
C ALA A 83 13.59 5.77 -3.09
N TYR A 84 14.25 4.64 -2.85
CA TYR A 84 15.59 4.56 -2.26
C TYR A 84 16.52 3.77 -3.19
N TYR A 85 17.65 4.37 -3.57
CA TYR A 85 18.65 3.74 -4.45
C TYR A 85 19.77 3.02 -3.69
N ASP A 86 19.92 3.31 -2.40
CA ASP A 86 21.00 2.79 -1.56
C ASP A 86 20.44 1.90 -0.44
N GLY A 87 20.05 0.67 -0.77
CA GLY A 87 19.59 -0.34 0.17
C GLY A 87 18.08 -0.31 0.45
N PHE A 88 17.67 -1.17 1.39
CA PHE A 88 16.27 -1.43 1.75
C PHE A 88 15.76 -0.39 2.76
N CYS A 89 15.25 0.74 2.28
CA CYS A 89 14.75 1.88 3.07
C CYS A 89 15.60 2.20 4.32
N PRO A 90 16.85 2.64 4.13
CA PRO A 90 17.76 2.92 5.23
C PRO A 90 17.15 3.92 6.24
N LYS A 91 17.22 3.56 7.53
CA LYS A 91 16.70 4.40 8.61
C LYS A 91 17.47 5.72 8.67
N GLY A 92 16.75 6.84 8.79
CA GLY A 92 17.35 8.18 8.93
C GLY A 92 17.86 8.78 7.63
N VAL A 93 17.69 8.10 6.49
CA VAL A 93 18.08 8.61 5.17
C VAL A 93 16.85 9.17 4.46
N ARG A 94 17.01 10.35 3.85
CA ARG A 94 15.97 10.94 3.00
C ARG A 94 15.85 10.10 1.73
N ALA A 95 14.63 9.82 1.29
CA ALA A 95 14.43 9.16 0.01
C ALA A 95 15.03 10.00 -1.12
N ASN A 96 15.58 9.34 -2.13
CA ASN A 96 16.20 10.00 -3.26
C ASN A 96 15.17 10.67 -4.17
N ALA A 97 13.97 10.09 -4.26
CA ALA A 97 12.85 10.65 -4.99
C ALA A 97 11.52 10.31 -4.32
N THR A 98 10.52 11.16 -4.58
CA THR A 98 9.16 10.99 -4.09
C THR A 98 8.13 11.30 -5.19
N GLN A 99 6.96 10.70 -5.11
CA GLN A 99 5.85 11.00 -6.02
C GLN A 99 4.51 10.99 -5.28
N ASP A 100 3.77 12.09 -5.45
CA ASP A 100 2.45 12.29 -4.85
C ASP A 100 1.35 11.63 -5.68
N PHE A 101 0.41 11.01 -4.98
CA PHE A 101 -0.83 10.48 -5.51
C PHE A 101 -2.00 10.97 -4.65
N SER A 102 -2.27 12.28 -4.71
CA SER A 102 -3.36 12.94 -3.97
C SER A 102 -4.76 12.73 -4.56
N ARG A 103 -4.86 12.45 -5.86
CA ARG A 103 -6.14 12.25 -6.55
C ARG A 103 -6.10 11.00 -7.42
N ILE A 104 -6.63 9.90 -6.87
CA ILE A 104 -6.72 8.63 -7.56
C ILE A 104 -8.20 8.32 -7.83
N TYR A 105 -8.52 8.10 -9.10
CA TYR A 105 -9.85 7.71 -9.53
C TYR A 105 -9.84 6.24 -9.93
N LEU A 106 -10.74 5.45 -9.34
CA LEU A 106 -11.06 4.09 -9.77
C LEU A 106 -12.28 4.16 -10.69
N LEU A 107 -12.04 4.48 -11.96
CA LEU A 107 -13.12 4.58 -12.95
C LEU A 107 -13.72 3.22 -13.25
N ASP A 108 -12.87 2.21 -13.49
CA ASP A 108 -13.26 0.83 -13.71
C ASP A 108 -12.40 -0.09 -12.82
N PRO A 109 -12.98 -0.75 -11.80
CA PRO A 109 -12.25 -1.71 -10.97
C PRO A 109 -11.64 -2.89 -11.74
N LYS A 110 -12.20 -3.24 -12.91
CA LYS A 110 -11.68 -4.32 -13.77
C LYS A 110 -10.54 -3.85 -14.67
N ASN A 111 -10.46 -2.56 -14.95
CA ASN A 111 -9.41 -1.97 -15.77
C ASN A 111 -9.00 -0.60 -15.19
N PRO A 112 -8.34 -0.60 -14.02
CA PRO A 112 -8.01 0.64 -13.34
C PRO A 112 -7.02 1.46 -14.17
N PRO A 113 -7.14 2.80 -14.15
CA PRO A 113 -6.25 3.67 -14.89
C PRO A 113 -4.81 3.49 -14.42
N ALA A 114 -3.90 3.55 -15.38
CA ALA A 114 -2.47 3.47 -15.15
C ALA A 114 -1.91 4.86 -14.86
N TYR A 115 -1.12 4.97 -13.80
CA TYR A 115 -0.44 6.19 -13.38
C TYR A 115 1.05 6.04 -13.69
N PRO A 116 1.66 6.94 -14.49
CA PRO A 116 3.07 6.84 -14.80
C PRO A 116 3.91 7.18 -13.56
N LEU A 117 5.04 6.49 -13.41
CA LEU A 117 6.06 6.84 -12.44
C LEU A 117 6.94 7.95 -13.00
N ASN A 118 7.24 8.95 -12.17
CA ASN A 118 8.27 9.92 -12.47
C ASN A 118 9.60 9.16 -12.75
N PRO A 119 10.34 9.50 -13.83
CA PRO A 119 11.62 8.89 -14.13
C PRO A 119 12.60 8.82 -12.96
N ALA A 120 12.55 9.79 -12.03
CA ALA A 120 13.37 9.82 -10.82
C ALA A 120 13.07 8.72 -9.79
N LEU A 121 11.95 7.98 -9.92
CA LEU A 121 11.61 6.82 -9.09
C LEU A 121 11.95 5.49 -9.78
N GLN A 122 12.27 5.53 -11.08
CA GLN A 122 12.50 4.30 -11.84
C GLN A 122 13.86 3.72 -11.49
N GLY A 123 13.89 2.40 -11.28
CA GLY A 123 15.13 1.66 -10.99
C GLY A 123 15.66 1.84 -9.56
N ALA A 124 14.82 2.34 -8.64
CA ALA A 124 15.17 2.36 -7.23
C ALA A 124 15.29 0.92 -6.70
N GLU A 125 16.18 0.72 -5.74
CA GLU A 125 16.42 -0.60 -5.13
C GLU A 125 15.26 -0.99 -4.20
N SER A 126 14.66 -0.02 -3.52
CA SER A 126 13.50 -0.23 -2.67
C SER A 126 12.54 0.95 -2.65
N TYR A 127 11.31 0.64 -2.26
CA TYR A 127 10.19 1.58 -2.24
C TYR A 127 9.46 1.51 -0.89
N LYS A 128 8.76 2.60 -0.58
CA LYS A 128 7.91 2.70 0.60
C LYS A 128 6.70 3.58 0.33
N TRP A 129 5.53 3.14 0.79
CA TRP A 129 4.33 3.96 0.80
C TRP A 129 4.14 4.70 2.14
N THR A 130 3.57 5.89 2.08
CA THR A 130 2.99 6.57 3.24
C THR A 130 1.61 7.14 2.91
N LYS A 131 0.75 7.23 3.93
CA LYS A 131 -0.56 7.91 3.88
C LYS A 131 -0.40 9.39 4.22
N SER A 132 0.40 10.10 3.44
CA SER A 132 0.66 11.54 3.60
C SER A 132 0.94 12.17 2.25
N PHE A 133 0.93 13.50 2.19
CA PHE A 133 1.56 14.22 1.09
C PHE A 133 3.06 13.91 1.06
N CYS A 134 3.65 14.02 -0.12
CA CYS A 134 5.10 14.01 -0.23
C CYS A 134 5.70 15.26 0.41
N PRO A 135 6.90 15.16 1.01
CA PRO A 135 7.64 16.34 1.45
C PRO A 135 7.96 17.20 0.22
N ASP A 136 7.86 18.51 0.38
CA ASP A 136 8.31 19.46 -0.64
C ASP A 136 9.79 19.20 -0.95
N ALA A 137 10.12 19.19 -2.25
CA ALA A 137 11.45 18.85 -2.75
C ALA A 137 12.49 19.86 -2.27
#